data_AF-A0A536H6Y6-F1
#
_entry.id   AF-A0A536H6Y6-F1
#
_cell.length_a   1.000
_cell.length_b   1.000
_cell.length_c   1.000
_cell.angle_alpha   90.00
_cell.angle_beta   90.00
_cell.angle_gamma   90.00
#
_symmetry.space_group_name_H-M   'P 1'
#
loop_
_entity.id
_entity.type
_entity.pdbx_description
1 polymer ?
#
loop_
_entity_poly.entity_id
_entity_poly.type
_entity_poly.pdbx_seq_one_letter_code
_entity_poly.pdbx_strand_id
1 'polypeptide(L)'
;MFRLTTFSVGPYDNNVYVLSDPKSKQALLIDAANDAPRIIKELEGLRVSHILTTHGHADHLQALKPVREQTHAQFTCHVADESMMPIKADHRVEDGERFRFGDYEV
;
A
#
# COMPACT_ATOMS: atom_id res chain seq x y z
N MET A 1 -8.44 17.49 -2.58
CA MET A 1 -8.20 16.79 -3.86
C MET A 1 -6.92 16.02 -3.69
N PHE A 2 -6.96 14.71 -3.88
CA PHE A 2 -5.78 13.87 -3.78
C PHE A 2 -4.96 13.93 -5.07
N ARG A 3 -3.70 13.51 -4.99
CA ARG A 3 -2.81 13.21 -6.10
C ARG A 3 -2.66 11.69 -6.20
N LEU A 4 -2.81 11.17 -7.42
CA LEU A 4 -2.43 9.80 -7.75
C LEU A 4 -1.04 9.83 -8.40
N THR A 5 -0.10 9.08 -7.83
CA THR A 5 1.18 8.76 -8.44
C THR A 5 1.16 7.29 -8.84
N THR A 6 1.62 6.97 -10.04
CA THR A 6 1.69 5.61 -10.56
C THR A 6 3.07 5.35 -11.14
N PHE A 7 3.63 4.20 -10.82
CA PHE A 7 4.89 3.72 -11.37
C PHE A 7 4.93 2.19 -11.33
N SER A 8 5.65 1.57 -12.25
CA SER A 8 5.74 0.11 -12.32
C SER A 8 7.04 -0.43 -11.73
N VAL A 9 7.05 -1.66 -11.20
CA VAL A 9 8.21 -2.28 -10.55
C VAL A 9 8.36 -3.76 -10.90
N GLY A 10 9.59 -4.26 -10.76
CA GLY A 10 9.90 -5.67 -10.93
C GLY A 10 9.81 -6.18 -12.38
N PRO A 11 10.05 -7.49 -12.59
CA PRO A 11 10.09 -8.09 -13.93
C PRO A 11 8.72 -8.22 -14.60
N TYR A 12 7.64 -8.09 -13.83
CA TYR A 12 6.26 -8.18 -14.32
C TYR A 12 5.65 -6.81 -14.65
N ASP A 13 6.41 -5.73 -14.47
CA ASP A 13 5.94 -4.36 -14.70
C ASP A 13 4.70 -4.02 -13.86
N ASN A 14 4.65 -4.54 -12.63
CA ASN A 14 3.51 -4.37 -11.74
C ASN A 14 3.35 -2.91 -11.33
N ASN A 15 2.15 -2.38 -11.51
CA ASN A 15 1.85 -1.02 -11.09
C ASN A 15 1.74 -0.93 -9.57
N VAL A 16 2.39 0.10 -9.04
CA VAL A 16 2.26 0.58 -7.68
C VAL A 16 1.56 1.93 -7.74
N TYR A 17 0.59 2.15 -6.86
CA TYR A 17 -0.16 3.40 -6.81
C TYR A 17 0.01 4.05 -5.44
N VAL A 18 0.18 5.37 -5.44
CA VAL A 18 0.21 6.17 -4.22
C VAL A 18 -0.86 7.25 -4.33
N LEU A 19 -1.88 7.13 -3.50
CA LEU A 19 -2.84 8.20 -3.26
C LEU A 19 -2.29 9.09 -2.15
N SER A 20 -2.15 10.38 -2.41
CA SER A 20 -1.58 11.32 -1.44
C SER A 20 -2.33 12.64 -1.39
N ASP A 21 -2.40 13.25 -0.22
CA ASP A 21 -2.85 14.63 -0.06
C ASP A 21 -1.67 15.59 -0.17
N PRO A 22 -1.63 16.48 -1.18
CA PRO A 22 -0.55 17.46 -1.32
C PRO A 22 -0.39 18.37 -0.10
N LYS A 23 -1.46 18.62 0.66
CA LYS A 23 -1.48 19.52 1.83
C LYS A 23 -1.00 18.81 3.11
N SER A 24 -1.73 17.77 3.55
CA SER A 24 -1.41 17.08 4.81
C SER A 24 -0.28 16.06 4.69
N LYS A 25 0.11 15.69 3.46
CA LYS A 25 1.05 14.61 3.13
C LYS A 25 0.58 13.22 3.53
N GLN A 26 -0.66 13.06 3.98
CA GLN A 26 -1.25 11.74 4.24
C GLN A 26 -1.32 10.94 2.95
N ALA A 27 -0.99 9.65 3.02
CA ALA A 27 -0.97 8.79 1.86
C ALA A 27 -1.46 7.37 2.16
N LEU A 28 -1.92 6.73 1.09
CA LEU A 28 -2.25 5.31 0.96
C LEU A 28 -1.38 4.74 -0.16
N LEU A 29 -0.61 3.70 0.16
CA LEU A 29 0.09 2.87 -0.83
C LEU A 29 -0.84 1.72 -1.24
N ILE A 30 -0.99 1.49 -2.54
CA ILE A 30 -1.69 0.34 -3.09
C ILE A 30 -0.66 -0.55 -3.80
N ASP A 31 -0.60 -1.80 -3.37
CA ASP A 31 0.32 -2.86 -3.80
C ASP A 31 1.81 -2.53 -3.62
N ALA A 32 2.40 -3.04 -2.53
CA ALA A 32 3.85 -3.05 -2.33
C ALA A 32 4.51 -4.18 -3.14
N ALA A 33 4.42 -4.09 -4.47
CA ALA A 33 4.69 -5.17 -5.41
C ALA A 33 6.15 -5.68 -5.40
N ASN A 34 7.11 -4.83 -5.77
CA ASN A 34 8.53 -5.17 -5.90
C ASN A 34 9.39 -3.90 -5.72
N ASP A 35 10.71 -4.01 -5.80
CA ASP A 35 11.66 -2.89 -5.77
C ASP A 35 11.39 -1.94 -4.59
N ALA A 36 11.53 -2.49 -3.37
CA ALA A 36 11.32 -1.72 -2.15
C ALA A 36 12.10 -0.40 -2.10
N PRO A 37 13.38 -0.32 -2.54
CA PRO A 37 14.10 0.95 -2.61
C PRO A 37 13.39 2.02 -3.45
N ARG A 38 12.86 1.65 -4.62
CA ARG A 38 12.10 2.58 -5.47
C ARG A 38 10.79 3.00 -4.82
N ILE A 39 10.03 2.05 -4.27
CA ILE A 39 8.77 2.38 -3.57
C ILE A 39 9.06 3.35 -2.42
N ILE A 40 10.05 3.05 -1.56
CA ILE A 40 10.42 3.90 -0.44
C ILE A 40 10.80 5.31 -0.89
N LYS A 41 11.54 5.43 -2.00
CA LYS A 41 11.90 6.72 -2.59
C LYS A 41 10.68 7.53 -3.02
N GLU A 42 9.70 6.91 -3.68
CA GLU A 42 8.45 7.58 -4.09
C GLU A 42 7.56 7.98 -2.90
N LEU A 43 7.77 7.34 -1.74
CA LEU A 43 7.07 7.65 -0.49
C LEU A 43 7.78 8.72 0.37
N GLU A 44 8.95 9.21 -0.05
CA GLU A 44 9.70 10.22 0.70
C GLU A 44 8.88 11.49 0.95
N GLY A 45 8.84 11.94 2.20
CA GLY A 45 8.07 13.12 2.61
C GLY A 45 6.56 12.90 2.71
N LEU A 46 6.06 11.69 2.46
CA LEU A 46 4.67 11.30 2.70
C LEU A 46 4.52 10.63 4.07
N ARG A 47 3.30 10.73 4.63
CA ARG A 47 2.87 10.01 5.82
C ARG A 47 1.96 8.88 5.39
N VAL A 48 2.55 7.72 5.14
CA VAL A 48 1.81 6.53 4.69
C VAL A 48 1.11 5.92 5.89
N SER A 49 -0.22 5.98 5.90
CA SER A 49 -1.01 5.43 7.00
C SER A 49 -1.35 3.95 6.77
N HIS A 50 -1.56 3.58 5.51
CA HIS A 50 -1.97 2.24 5.11
C HIS A 50 -1.19 1.76 3.89
N ILE A 51 -0.90 0.47 3.87
CA ILE A 51 -0.51 -0.28 2.67
C ILE A 51 -1.67 -1.24 2.38
N LEU A 52 -2.41 -0.97 1.31
CA LEU A 52 -3.50 -1.83 0.84
C LEU A 52 -2.97 -2.76 -0.24
N THR A 53 -3.10 -4.07 -0.03
CA THR A 53 -2.88 -5.04 -1.09
C THR A 53 -4.22 -5.41 -1.74
N THR A 54 -4.24 -5.39 -3.07
CA THR A 54 -5.43 -5.72 -3.86
C THR A 54 -5.79 -7.21 -3.77
N HIS A 55 -4.80 -8.10 -3.89
CA HIS A 55 -4.98 -9.55 -3.80
C HIS A 55 -3.67 -10.30 -3.48
N GLY A 56 -3.77 -11.58 -3.14
CA GLY A 56 -2.67 -12.43 -2.65
C GLY A 56 -1.67 -12.98 -3.67
N HIS A 57 -1.60 -12.46 -4.90
CA HIS A 57 -0.56 -12.90 -5.83
C HIS A 57 0.82 -12.42 -5.38
N ALA A 58 1.80 -13.33 -5.42
CA ALA A 58 3.12 -13.11 -4.83
C ALA A 58 3.89 -11.91 -5.42
N ASP A 59 3.66 -11.59 -6.68
CA ASP A 59 4.27 -10.46 -7.39
C ASP A 59 3.72 -9.09 -6.98
N HIS A 60 2.62 -9.04 -6.20
CA HIS A 60 2.08 -7.84 -5.55
C HIS A 60 2.59 -7.65 -4.10
N LEU A 61 3.43 -8.56 -3.58
CA LEU A 61 3.76 -8.65 -2.15
C LEU A 61 5.25 -8.57 -1.83
N GLN A 62 6.14 -8.59 -2.82
CA GLN A 62 7.57 -8.83 -2.61
C GLN A 62 8.25 -7.69 -1.82
N ALA A 63 7.74 -6.46 -1.94
CA ALA A 63 8.25 -5.31 -1.21
C ALA A 63 7.46 -5.00 0.08
N LEU A 64 6.40 -5.75 0.40
CA LEU A 64 5.49 -5.44 1.50
C LEU A 64 6.21 -5.30 2.85
N LYS A 65 7.02 -6.29 3.22
CA LYS A 65 7.72 -6.29 4.51
C LYS A 65 8.68 -5.09 4.67
N PRO A 66 9.66 -4.85 3.79
CA PRO A 66 10.57 -3.70 3.95
C PRO A 66 9.87 -2.34 3.84
N VAL A 67 8.85 -2.21 2.99
CA VAL A 67 8.08 -0.95 2.89
C VAL A 67 7.27 -0.69 4.16
N ARG A 68 6.65 -1.73 4.74
CA ARG A 68 5.98 -1.61 6.05
C ARG A 68 6.95 -1.26 7.15
N GLU A 69 8.12 -1.89 7.20
CA GLU A 69 9.16 -1.59 8.20
C GLU A 69 9.63 -0.13 8.13
N GLN A 70 9.79 0.41 6.91
CA GLN A 70 10.23 1.79 6.70
C GLN A 70 9.13 2.83 7.01
N THR A 71 7.87 2.52 6.72
CA THR A 71 6.75 3.46 6.84
C THR A 71 6.01 3.37 8.16
N HIS A 72 6.09 2.22 8.83
CA HIS A 72 5.23 1.84 9.96
C HIS A 72 3.72 1.90 9.66
N ALA A 73 3.35 1.87 8.38
CA ALA A 73 1.96 1.88 7.95
C ALA A 73 1.22 0.60 8.38
N GLN A 74 -0.09 0.71 8.56
CA GLN A 74 -0.96 -0.44 8.78
C GLN A 74 -1.05 -1.26 7.49
N PHE A 75 -0.78 -2.56 7.58
CA PHE A 75 -0.99 -3.45 6.45
C PHE A 75 -2.47 -3.87 6.39
N THR A 76 -3.10 -3.62 5.24
CA THR A 76 -4.52 -3.87 4.98
C THR A 76 -4.69 -4.83 3.82
N CYS A 77 -5.50 -5.87 3.99
CA CYS A 77 -5.88 -6.79 2.90
C CYS A 77 -7.30 -7.32 3.10
N HIS A 78 -7.86 -7.92 2.05
CA HIS A 78 -9.14 -8.63 2.18
C HIS A 78 -9.01 -9.87 3.08
N VAL A 79 -10.04 -10.17 3.89
CA VAL A 79 -10.04 -11.33 4.81
C VAL A 79 -9.76 -12.67 4.09
N ALA A 80 -10.25 -12.83 2.87
CA ALA A 80 -10.08 -14.06 2.09
C ALA A 80 -8.61 -14.32 1.68
N ASP A 81 -7.81 -13.26 1.61
CA ASP A 81 -6.45 -13.32 1.09
C ASP A 81 -5.40 -13.32 2.20
N GLU A 82 -5.80 -13.13 3.47
CA GLU A 82 -4.86 -13.03 4.59
C GLU A 82 -3.94 -14.26 4.69
N SER A 83 -4.45 -15.46 4.38
CA SER A 83 -3.66 -16.69 4.42
C SER A 83 -2.53 -16.74 3.38
N MET A 84 -2.59 -15.92 2.34
CA MET A 84 -1.55 -15.79 1.30
C MET A 84 -0.50 -14.72 1.64
N MET A 85 -0.73 -13.90 2.69
CA MET A 85 0.12 -12.76 2.98
C MET A 85 1.42 -13.16 3.69
N PRO A 86 2.57 -12.56 3.32
CA PRO A 86 3.85 -12.86 3.96
C PRO A 86 3.95 -12.31 5.38
N ILE A 87 3.04 -11.42 5.78
CA ILE A 87 2.93 -10.82 7.10
C ILE A 87 1.46 -10.70 7.50
N LYS A 88 1.18 -10.71 8.81
CA LYS A 88 -0.19 -10.56 9.32
C LYS A 88 -0.73 -9.15 9.02
N ALA A 89 -1.98 -9.10 8.57
CA ALA A 89 -2.71 -7.85 8.39
C ALA A 89 -3.02 -7.19 9.74
N ASP A 90 -2.81 -5.88 9.82
CA ASP A 90 -3.19 -5.06 10.97
C ASP A 90 -4.68 -4.69 10.89
N HIS A 91 -5.17 -4.50 9.67
CA HIS A 91 -6.57 -4.26 9.35
C HIS A 91 -7.00 -5.21 8.23
N ARG A 92 -8.19 -5.79 8.37
CA ARG A 92 -8.77 -6.67 7.35
C ARG A 92 -10.05 -6.05 6.87
N VAL A 93 -10.28 -6.12 5.57
CA VAL A 93 -11.48 -5.57 4.94
C VAL A 93 -12.35 -6.66 4.33
N GLU A 94 -13.65 -6.42 4.34
CA GLU A 94 -14.67 -7.20 3.63
C GLU A 94 -15.44 -6.33 2.62
N ASP A 95 -16.33 -6.96 1.84
CA ASP A 95 -17.20 -6.23 0.91
C ASP A 95 -18.03 -5.16 1.64
N GLY A 96 -18.05 -3.96 1.09
CA GLY A 96 -18.74 -2.80 1.66
C GLY A 96 -18.05 -2.14 2.86
N GLU A 97 -16.94 -2.69 3.36
CA GLU A 97 -16.17 -2.05 4.42
C GLU A 97 -15.45 -0.80 3.89
N ARG A 98 -15.34 0.21 4.76
CA ARG A 98 -14.68 1.47 4.45
C ARG A 98 -13.69 1.82 5.53
N PHE A 99 -12.58 2.41 5.13
CA PHE A 99 -11.57 2.93 6.05
C PHE A 99 -11.07 4.29 5.58
N ARG A 100 -10.22 4.94 6.38
CA ARG A 100 -9.75 6.29 6.10
C ARG A 100 -8.24 6.37 6.04
N PHE A 101 -7.74 7.18 5.12
CA PHE A 101 -6.39 7.74 5.17
C PHE A 101 -6.48 9.27 5.18
N GLY A 102 -6.06 9.89 6.27
CA GLY A 102 -6.33 11.32 6.48
C GLY A 102 -7.84 11.64 6.42
N ASP A 103 -8.21 12.60 5.58
CA ASP A 103 -9.61 13.04 5.41
C ASP A 103 -10.35 12.29 4.28
N TYR A 104 -9.72 11.30 3.66
CA TYR A 104 -10.28 10.54 2.53
C TYR A 104 -10.82 9.19 3.02
N GLU A 105 -11.95 8.78 2.45
CA GLU A 105 -12.56 7.46 2.65
C GLU A 105 -12.21 6.56 1.45
N VAL A 106 -11.87 5.32 1.75
CA VAL A 106 -11.59 4.22 0.81
C VAL A 106 -12.71 3.22 0.92
#